data_AF-A0A661R4E5-F1
#
_entry.id   AF-A0A661R4E5-F1
#
_cell.length_a   1.000
_cell.length_b   1.000
_cell.length_c   1.000
_cell.angle_alpha   90.00
_cell.angle_beta   90.00
_cell.angle_gamma   90.00
#
_symmetry.space_group_name_H-M   'P 1'
#
loop_
_entity.id
_entity.type
_entity.pdbx_description
1 polymer ?
#
loop_
_entity_poly.entity_id
_entity_poly.type
_entity_poly.pdbx_seq_one_letter_code
_entity_poly.pdbx_strand_id
1 'polypeptide(L)'
;MKKSLLEIYALAVCFVTIICFAVALGIGVYDILEMSNPELTLKSYQYQRHQTNEAFTRNWSKEKEKPSKKEITNMRKKSYEVALKAERRDAVQSFIRVLIVMLIDIVIFLFHWRLTKRGRKANAT
;
A
#
# COMPACT_ATOMS: atom_id res chain seq x y z
N MET A 1 32.44 28.98 8.88
CA MET A 1 32.36 27.52 8.65
C MET A 1 31.01 26.88 8.99
N LYS A 2 30.23 27.35 9.99
CA LYS A 2 28.92 26.76 10.35
C LYS A 2 27.83 26.82 9.26
N LYS A 3 27.92 27.76 8.31
CA LYS A 3 26.94 27.94 7.21
C LYS A 3 26.91 26.76 6.24
N SER A 4 28.07 26.20 5.88
CA SER A 4 28.17 25.04 4.98
C SER A 4 27.57 23.76 5.59
N LEU A 5 27.76 23.53 6.90
CA LEU A 5 27.17 22.37 7.58
C LEU A 5 25.63 22.43 7.62
N LEU A 6 25.06 23.62 7.80
CA LEU A 6 23.61 23.81 7.81
C LEU A 6 23.01 23.65 6.41
N GLU A 7 23.72 24.08 5.36
CA GLU A 7 23.34 23.85 3.96
C GLU A 7 23.39 22.36 3.57
N ILE A 8 24.45 21.64 3.95
CA ILE A 8 24.58 20.21 3.71
C ILE A 8 23.48 19.44 4.44
N TYR A 9 23.24 19.74 5.72
CA TYR A 9 22.12 19.18 6.48
C TYR A 9 20.80 19.46 5.76
N ALA A 10 20.59 20.69 5.28
CA ALA A 10 19.36 21.04 4.63
C ALA A 10 19.11 20.29 3.32
N LEU A 11 20.15 20.13 2.50
CA LEU A 11 20.08 19.34 1.27
C LEU A 11 19.85 17.86 1.57
N ALA A 12 20.51 17.31 2.60
CA ALA A 12 20.33 15.93 3.01
C ALA A 12 18.89 15.63 3.45
N VAL A 13 18.31 16.48 4.31
CA VAL A 13 16.91 16.35 4.75
C VAL A 13 15.96 16.43 3.55
N CYS A 14 16.14 17.42 2.66
CA CYS A 14 15.33 17.53 1.44
C CYS A 14 15.44 16.27 0.56
N PHE A 15 16.64 15.75 0.37
CA PHE A 15 16.87 14.55 -0.44
C PHE A 15 16.16 13.32 0.15
N VAL A 16 16.30 13.11 1.47
CA VAL A 16 15.61 12.02 2.18
C VAL A 16 14.09 12.17 2.05
N THR A 17 13.53 13.37 2.26
CA THR A 17 12.08 13.58 2.10
C THR A 17 11.60 13.26 0.69
N ILE A 18 12.34 13.63 -0.36
CA ILE A 18 11.98 13.32 -1.75
C ILE A 18 11.97 11.80 -1.98
N ILE A 19 12.95 11.06 -1.45
CA ILE A 19 12.98 9.60 -1.55
C ILE A 19 11.78 8.98 -0.83
N CYS A 20 11.49 9.42 0.40
CA CYS A 20 10.34 8.95 1.16
C CYS A 20 9.04 9.19 0.39
N PHE A 21 8.86 10.39 -0.18
CA PHE A 21 7.71 10.70 -1.05
C PHE A 21 7.63 9.80 -2.27
N ALA A 22 8.73 9.57 -2.98
CA ALA A 22 8.74 8.76 -4.19
C ALA A 22 8.33 7.30 -3.88
N VAL A 23 8.87 6.73 -2.80
CA VAL A 23 8.53 5.38 -2.36
C VAL A 23 7.07 5.31 -1.89
N ALA A 24 6.63 6.27 -1.06
CA ALA A 24 5.25 6.35 -0.59
C ALA A 24 4.25 6.47 -1.75
N LEU A 25 4.55 7.28 -2.75
CA LEU A 25 3.73 7.40 -3.96
C LEU A 25 3.66 6.09 -4.74
N GLY A 26 4.76 5.37 -4.90
CA GLY A 26 4.78 4.07 -5.57
C GLY A 26 3.86 3.07 -4.88
N ILE A 27 3.93 2.98 -3.55
CA ILE A 27 3.05 2.12 -2.74
C ILE A 27 1.60 2.60 -2.87
N GLY A 28 1.33 3.89 -2.74
CA GLY A 28 -0.03 4.43 -2.81
C GLY A 28 -0.70 4.22 -4.16
N VAL A 29 0.04 4.30 -5.27
CA VAL A 29 -0.48 3.97 -6.61
C VAL A 29 -0.81 2.48 -6.72
N TYR A 30 0.04 1.61 -6.17
CA TYR A 30 -0.24 0.18 -6.12
C TYR A 30 -1.51 -0.13 -5.31
N ASP A 31 -1.66 0.47 -4.12
CA ASP A 31 -2.85 0.32 -3.30
C ASP A 31 -4.13 0.78 -4.04
N ILE A 32 -4.04 1.84 -4.86
CA ILE A 32 -5.17 2.29 -5.70
C ILE A 32 -5.58 1.24 -6.73
N LEU A 33 -4.61 0.56 -7.35
CA LEU A 33 -4.87 -0.54 -8.27
C LEU A 33 -5.53 -1.72 -7.54
N GLU A 34 -5.02 -2.09 -6.37
CA GLU A 34 -5.56 -3.17 -5.53
C GLU A 34 -7.00 -2.85 -5.05
N MET A 35 -7.29 -1.60 -4.70
CA MET A 35 -8.64 -1.16 -4.33
C MET A 35 -9.63 -1.18 -5.50
N SER A 36 -9.18 -0.82 -6.69
CA SER A 36 -10.03 -0.65 -7.87
C SER A 36 -10.26 -1.97 -8.61
N ASN A 37 -9.25 -2.84 -8.64
CA ASN A 37 -9.29 -4.15 -9.27
C ASN A 37 -8.57 -5.21 -8.40
N PRO A 38 -9.20 -5.66 -7.30
CA PRO A 38 -8.59 -6.63 -6.40
C PRO A 38 -8.37 -8.01 -7.05
N GLU A 39 -9.04 -8.31 -8.17
CA GLU A 39 -8.81 -9.58 -8.88
C GLU A 39 -7.42 -9.65 -9.51
N LEU A 40 -6.89 -8.50 -9.96
CA LEU A 40 -5.57 -8.39 -10.60
C LEU A 40 -4.43 -8.61 -9.60
N THR A 41 -4.62 -8.14 -8.37
CA THR A 41 -3.61 -8.14 -7.30
C THR A 41 -3.71 -9.38 -6.42
N LEU A 42 -4.87 -10.04 -6.40
CA LEU A 42 -5.10 -11.25 -5.63
C LEU A 42 -4.03 -12.31 -5.92
N LYS A 43 -3.45 -12.87 -4.86
CA LYS A 43 -2.43 -13.93 -4.95
C LYS A 43 -2.87 -15.05 -5.90
N SER A 44 -1.96 -15.47 -6.79
CA SER A 44 -2.25 -16.44 -7.84
C SER A 44 -2.87 -17.75 -7.31
N TYR A 45 -2.43 -18.22 -6.14
CA TYR A 45 -3.03 -19.39 -5.47
C TYR A 45 -4.51 -19.18 -5.13
N GLN A 46 -4.87 -18.02 -4.56
CA GLN A 46 -6.26 -17.71 -4.22
C GLN A 46 -7.10 -17.55 -5.49
N TYR A 47 -6.58 -16.84 -6.49
CA TYR A 47 -7.26 -16.71 -7.77
C TYR A 47 -7.54 -18.07 -8.42
N GLN A 48 -6.52 -18.92 -8.57
CA GLN A 48 -6.64 -20.24 -9.20
C GLN A 48 -7.57 -21.18 -8.43
N ARG A 49 -7.51 -21.17 -7.09
CA ARG A 49 -8.35 -22.02 -6.24
C ARG A 49 -9.85 -21.76 -6.46
N HIS A 50 -10.23 -20.53 -6.81
CA HIS A 50 -11.63 -20.16 -6.97
C HIS A 50 -12.15 -20.27 -8.42
N GLN A 51 -11.33 -20.69 -9.39
CA GLN A 51 -11.75 -20.80 -10.79
C GLN A 51 -12.74 -21.96 -11.02
N THR A 52 -12.48 -23.13 -10.44
CA THR A 52 -13.30 -24.33 -10.63
C THR A 52 -13.63 -25.02 -9.32
N ASN A 53 -14.68 -25.86 -9.32
CA ASN A 53 -15.07 -26.61 -8.13
C ASN A 53 -14.03 -27.69 -7.79
N GLU A 54 -13.37 -28.23 -8.80
CA GLU A 54 -12.27 -29.19 -8.67
C GLU A 54 -11.06 -28.53 -8.00
N ALA A 55 -10.67 -27.33 -8.42
CA ALA A 55 -9.60 -26.57 -7.79
C ALA A 55 -9.94 -26.18 -6.34
N PHE A 56 -11.19 -25.77 -6.10
CA PHE A 56 -11.66 -25.37 -4.78
C PHE A 56 -11.66 -26.53 -3.77
N THR A 57 -11.97 -27.74 -4.25
CA THR A 57 -12.05 -28.97 -3.44
C THR A 57 -10.81 -29.86 -3.52
N ARG A 58 -9.74 -29.42 -4.19
CA ARG A 58 -8.49 -30.19 -4.34
C ARG A 58 -7.91 -30.67 -3.02
N ASN A 59 -8.01 -29.83 -1.99
CA ASN A 59 -7.51 -30.12 -0.64
C ASN A 59 -8.64 -30.47 0.34
N TRP A 60 -9.80 -30.91 -0.15
CA TRP A 60 -10.90 -31.34 0.72
C TRP A 60 -10.51 -32.62 1.47
N SER A 61 -10.78 -32.67 2.77
CA SER A 61 -10.46 -33.86 3.57
C SER A 61 -11.21 -35.08 3.02
N LYS A 62 -10.50 -36.21 2.87
CA LYS A 62 -11.10 -37.49 2.46
C LYS A 62 -12.04 -38.05 3.52
N GLU A 63 -11.88 -37.63 4.78
CA GLU A 63 -12.70 -38.04 5.91
C GLU A 63 -14.04 -37.29 5.97
N LYS A 64 -14.15 -36.16 5.25
CA LYS A 64 -15.38 -35.36 5.21
C LYS A 64 -16.14 -35.66 3.93
N GLU A 65 -17.43 -35.94 4.07
CA GLU A 65 -18.33 -36.03 2.93
C GLU A 65 -18.27 -34.74 2.11
N LYS A 66 -18.15 -34.89 0.79
CA LYS A 66 -18.13 -33.73 -0.12
C LYS A 66 -19.57 -33.24 -0.28
N PRO A 67 -19.84 -31.94 -0.04
CA PRO A 67 -21.16 -31.38 -0.28
C PRO A 67 -21.57 -31.53 -1.75
N SER A 68 -22.84 -31.32 -2.03
CA SER A 68 -23.35 -31.36 -3.39
C SER A 68 -22.61 -30.35 -4.29
N LYS A 69 -22.58 -30.61 -5.60
CA LYS A 69 -21.95 -29.69 -6.58
C LYS A 69 -22.52 -28.26 -6.48
N LYS A 70 -23.81 -28.13 -6.17
CA LYS A 70 -24.48 -26.84 -6.01
C LYS A 70 -23.97 -26.09 -4.78
N GLU A 71 -23.82 -26.80 -3.66
CA GLU A 71 -23.27 -26.22 -2.42
C GLU A 71 -21.81 -25.83 -2.60
N ILE A 72 -20.99 -26.67 -3.23
CA ILE A 72 -19.59 -26.34 -3.55
C ILE A 72 -19.50 -25.06 -4.38
N THR A 73 -20.35 -24.93 -5.40
CA THR A 73 -20.40 -23.74 -6.25
C THR A 73 -20.73 -22.49 -5.44
N ASN A 74 -21.70 -22.57 -4.53
CA ASN A 74 -22.08 -21.45 -3.67
C ASN A 74 -20.97 -21.10 -2.67
N MET A 75 -20.36 -22.09 -2.02
CA MET A 75 -19.23 -21.88 -1.12
C MET A 75 -18.04 -21.25 -1.83
N ARG A 76 -17.70 -21.71 -3.04
CA ARG A 76 -16.61 -21.17 -3.86
C ARG A 76 -16.85 -19.71 -4.20
N LYS A 77 -18.03 -19.36 -4.72
CA LYS A 77 -18.39 -17.97 -5.06
C LYS A 77 -18.32 -17.06 -3.83
N LYS A 78 -18.94 -17.49 -2.72
CA LYS A 78 -18.93 -16.73 -1.46
C LYS A 78 -17.51 -16.56 -0.90
N SER A 79 -16.70 -17.62 -0.93
CA SER A 79 -15.30 -17.57 -0.50
C SER A 79 -14.48 -16.62 -1.36
N TYR A 80 -14.71 -16.61 -2.68
CA TYR A 80 -14.02 -15.70 -3.60
C TYR A 80 -14.39 -14.24 -3.34
N GLU A 81 -15.68 -13.94 -3.16
CA GLU A 81 -16.12 -12.59 -2.79
C GLU A 81 -15.52 -12.11 -1.47
N VAL A 82 -15.39 -13.00 -0.47
CA VAL A 82 -14.73 -12.69 0.80
C VAL A 82 -13.25 -12.40 0.57
N ALA A 83 -12.56 -13.19 -0.25
CA ALA A 83 -11.15 -12.97 -0.57
C ALA A 83 -10.92 -11.61 -1.26
N LEU A 84 -11.76 -11.25 -2.24
CA LEU A 84 -11.68 -9.94 -2.92
C LEU A 84 -11.96 -8.77 -1.96
N LYS A 85 -12.91 -8.94 -1.04
CA LYS A 85 -13.18 -7.93 0.00
C LYS A 85 -12.03 -7.77 0.97
N ALA A 86 -11.36 -8.87 1.33
CA ALA A 86 -10.19 -8.85 2.18
C ALA A 86 -9.02 -8.13 1.50
N GLU A 87 -8.72 -8.48 0.24
CA GLU A 87 -7.71 -7.82 -0.58
C GLU A 87 -7.93 -6.30 -0.63
N ARG A 88 -9.15 -5.87 -0.99
CA ARG A 88 -9.51 -4.45 -1.00
C ARG A 88 -9.38 -3.77 0.37
N ARG A 89 -9.72 -4.47 1.45
CA ARG A 89 -9.62 -3.93 2.82
C ARG A 89 -8.16 -3.71 3.22
N ASP A 90 -7.29 -4.65 2.88
CA ASP A 90 -5.86 -4.58 3.13
C ASP A 90 -5.25 -3.41 2.35
N ALA A 91 -5.60 -3.24 1.07
CA ALA A 91 -5.23 -2.09 0.25
C ALA A 91 -5.67 -0.75 0.88
N VAL A 92 -6.93 -0.63 1.32
CA VAL A 92 -7.42 0.60 1.99
C VAL A 92 -6.60 0.91 3.23
N GLN A 93 -6.27 -0.11 4.04
CA GLN A 93 -5.47 0.08 5.25
C GLN A 93 -4.03 0.49 4.93
N SER A 94 -3.42 -0.13 3.92
CA SER A 94 -2.09 0.25 3.42
C SER A 94 -2.10 1.70 2.93
N PHE A 95 -3.08 2.07 2.10
CA PHE A 95 -3.23 3.40 1.55
C PHE A 95 -3.37 4.47 2.63
N ILE A 96 -4.18 4.22 3.66
CA ILE A 96 -4.32 5.14 4.81
C ILE A 96 -2.98 5.33 5.51
N ARG A 97 -2.19 4.26 5.70
CA ARG A 97 -0.84 4.38 6.32
C ARG A 97 0.08 5.22 5.45
N VAL A 98 0.08 5.00 4.13
CA VAL A 98 0.87 5.80 3.18
C VAL A 98 0.47 7.27 3.22
N LEU A 99 -0.83 7.58 3.27
CA LEU A 99 -1.31 8.96 3.39
C LEU A 99 -0.83 9.62 4.69
N ILE A 100 -0.83 8.92 5.82
CA ILE A 100 -0.31 9.45 7.08
C ILE A 100 1.19 9.77 6.96
N VAL A 101 1.99 8.87 6.36
CA VAL A 101 3.42 9.09 6.14
C VAL A 101 3.64 10.31 5.24
N MET A 102 2.92 10.42 4.12
CA MET A 102 3.00 11.58 3.24
C MET A 102 2.66 12.88 3.97
N LEU A 103 1.62 12.90 4.81
CA LEU A 103 1.26 14.09 5.59
C LEU A 103 2.38 14.51 6.54
N ILE A 104 3.04 13.56 7.21
CA ILE A 104 4.17 13.84 8.09
C ILE A 104 5.35 14.41 7.28
N ASP A 105 5.67 13.81 6.12
CA ASP A 105 6.72 14.29 5.24
C ASP A 105 6.44 15.71 4.71
N ILE A 106 5.18 16.04 4.38
CA ILE A 106 4.76 17.40 4.02
C ILE A 106 5.07 18.36 5.18
N VAL A 107 4.68 18.02 6.42
CA VAL A 107 4.88 18.90 7.58
C VAL A 107 6.37 19.13 7.84
N ILE A 108 7.18 18.07 7.83
CA ILE A 108 8.64 18.16 8.02
C ILE A 108 9.26 19.02 6.91
N PHE A 109 8.91 18.76 5.65
CA PHE A 109 9.43 19.50 4.51
C PHE A 109 9.05 20.99 4.58
N LEU A 110 7.79 21.32 4.92
CA LEU A 110 7.34 22.72 5.06
C LEU A 110 8.06 23.45 6.20
N PHE A 111 8.27 22.78 7.32
CA PHE A 111 9.03 23.35 8.45
C PHE A 111 10.48 23.63 8.03
N HIS A 112 11.12 22.66 7.39
CA HIS A 112 12.48 22.75 6.89
C HIS A 112 12.65 23.85 5.83
N TRP A 113 11.71 23.93 4.88
CA TRP A 113 11.65 24.97 3.87
C TRP A 113 11.50 26.38 4.49
N ARG A 114 10.68 26.52 5.53
CA ARG A 114 10.52 27.81 6.22
C ARG A 114 11.80 28.23 6.96
N LEU A 115 12.48 27.31 7.63
CA LEU A 115 13.74 27.60 8.34
C LEU A 115 14.85 28.03 7.38
N THR A 116 15.04 27.27 6.29
CA THR A 116 16.04 27.59 5.26
C THR A 116 15.74 28.91 4.57
N LYS A 117 14.46 29.20 4.26
CA LYS A 117 14.06 30.50 3.68
C LYS A 117 14.32 31.67 4.63
N ARG A 118 14.07 31.52 5.93
CA ARG A 118 14.40 32.56 6.94
C ARG A 118 15.90 32.75 7.08
N GLY A 119 16.68 31.67 7.10
CA GLY A 119 18.14 31.72 7.16
C GLY A 119 18.76 32.39 5.94
N ARG A 120 18.22 32.18 4.74
CA ARG A 120 18.69 32.88 3.52
C ARG A 120 18.39 34.38 3.56
N LYS A 121 17.20 34.78 4.03
CA LYS A 121 16.84 36.21 4.17
C LYS A 121 17.73 36.94 5.19
N ALA A 122 18.00 36.33 6.34
CA ALA A 122 18.85 36.91 7.39
C ALA A 122 20.34 37.02 7.02
N ASN A 123 20.79 36.29 5.99
CA ASN A 123 22.17 36.34 5.48
C ASN A 123 22.32 37.22 4.23
N ALA A 124 21.22 37.78 3.71
CA ALA A 124 21.18 38.65 2.53
C ALA A 124 21.06 40.14 2.89
N THR A 125 20.88 40.45 4.17
CA THR A 125 20.98 41.78 4.80
C THR A 125 22.28 41.87 5.57
#